data_AF-A0AAR2JD65-F1
#
_entry.id   AF-A0AAR2JD65-F1
#
_cell.length_a   1.000
_cell.length_b   1.000
_cell.length_c   1.000
_cell.angle_alpha   90.00
_cell.angle_beta   90.00
_cell.angle_gamma   90.00
#
_symmetry.space_group_name_H-M   'P 1'
#
loop_
_entity.id
_entity.type
_entity.pdbx_description
1 polymer ?
#
loop_
_entity_poly.entity_id
_entity_poly.type
_entity_poly.pdbx_seq_one_letter_code
_entity_poly.pdbx_strand_id
1 'polypeptide(L)'
;MLRMTDNPGLGEIDARAFAENGALQVLDVSRNNLTALNVSALMALPALRALGLSGNPWRCDCRTEDLCLWMHVEGFKFQDEGQTVCQGPTEMRGRRLSEVGMQLRAECHQGLGYWDYLFFIAIGFVIFSAGTVSAWVMGVLMVLYERYSKRKSEELDSDDEEDGAARGGTSNHGNGDLSKPGMQV
;
A
#
# COMPACT_ATOMS: atom_id res chain seq x y z
N MET A 1 -38.68 12.30 -1.93
CA MET A 1 -38.34 12.99 -3.19
C MET A 1 -38.10 14.45 -2.86
N LEU A 2 -36.97 15.01 -3.28
CA LEU A 2 -36.58 16.40 -3.06
C LEU A 2 -36.30 17.03 -4.42
N ARG A 3 -37.00 18.10 -4.76
CA ARG A 3 -36.79 18.87 -6.00
C ARG A 3 -36.46 20.30 -5.63
N MET A 4 -35.29 20.75 -6.05
CA MET A 4 -34.78 22.11 -5.88
C MET A 4 -34.36 22.59 -7.27
N THR A 5 -35.33 22.77 -8.18
CA THR A 5 -35.09 23.20 -9.55
C THR A 5 -35.35 24.70 -9.71
N ASP A 6 -34.82 25.29 -10.79
CA ASP A 6 -35.11 26.67 -11.20
C ASP A 6 -34.66 27.73 -10.17
N ASN A 7 -33.55 27.49 -9.47
CA ASN A 7 -32.96 28.42 -8.52
C ASN A 7 -31.58 28.91 -9.02
N PRO A 8 -31.51 30.05 -9.73
CA PRO A 8 -30.25 30.58 -10.26
C PRO A 8 -29.26 31.05 -9.18
N GLY A 9 -29.72 31.22 -7.93
CA GLY A 9 -28.87 31.54 -6.79
C GLY A 9 -28.15 30.33 -6.19
N LEU A 10 -28.57 29.11 -6.54
CA LEU A 10 -27.97 27.88 -6.02
C LEU A 10 -26.74 27.50 -6.86
N GLY A 11 -25.56 27.90 -6.38
CA GLY A 11 -24.27 27.66 -7.04
C GLY A 11 -23.42 26.55 -6.43
N GLU A 12 -23.68 26.20 -5.17
CA GLU A 12 -22.90 25.21 -4.41
C GLU A 12 -23.82 24.42 -3.47
N ILE A 13 -23.51 23.14 -3.30
CA ILE A 13 -24.17 22.24 -2.35
C ILE A 13 -23.07 21.63 -1.49
N ASP A 14 -23.20 21.79 -0.17
CA ASP A 14 -22.24 21.25 0.79
C ASP A 14 -22.18 19.71 0.75
N ALA A 15 -21.00 19.15 0.98
CA ALA A 15 -20.76 17.71 0.96
C ALA A 15 -21.61 16.92 1.98
N ARG A 16 -22.07 17.58 3.05
CA ARG A 16 -22.90 17.00 4.11
C ARG A 16 -24.36 17.44 4.05
N ALA A 17 -24.77 18.18 3.02
CA ALA A 17 -26.14 18.69 2.90
C ALA A 17 -27.21 17.58 2.98
N PHE A 18 -26.85 16.36 2.55
CA PHE A 18 -27.75 15.21 2.54
C PHE A 18 -27.34 14.07 3.48
N ALA A 19 -26.37 14.29 4.38
CA ALA A 19 -25.79 13.25 5.22
C ALA A 19 -26.83 12.48 6.06
N GLU A 20 -27.84 13.17 6.56
CA GLU A 20 -28.89 12.61 7.43
C GLU A 20 -30.13 12.14 6.64
N ASN A 21 -30.12 12.20 5.30
CA ASN A 21 -31.31 11.95 4.47
C ASN A 21 -31.29 10.58 3.78
N GLY A 22 -31.09 9.51 4.56
CA GLY A 22 -30.91 8.15 4.04
C GLY A 22 -32.11 7.57 3.27
N ALA A 23 -33.31 8.14 3.43
CA ALA A 23 -34.53 7.71 2.74
C ALA A 23 -34.76 8.41 1.39
N LEU A 24 -33.89 9.34 0.99
CA LEU A 24 -34.09 10.13 -0.22
C LEU A 24 -33.85 9.29 -1.48
N GLN A 25 -34.92 9.05 -2.25
CA GLN A 25 -34.85 8.26 -3.48
C GLN A 25 -34.69 9.07 -4.76
N VAL A 26 -35.15 10.33 -4.74
CA VAL A 26 -35.17 11.19 -5.92
C VAL A 26 -34.68 12.57 -5.51
N LEU A 27 -33.62 13.03 -6.16
CA LEU A 27 -33.04 14.35 -6.00
C LEU A 27 -33.02 15.04 -7.38
N ASP A 28 -33.71 16.16 -7.51
CA ASP A 28 -33.68 16.96 -8.74
C ASP A 28 -33.15 18.34 -8.42
N VAL A 29 -31.96 18.65 -8.93
CA VAL A 29 -31.29 19.95 -8.84
C VAL A 29 -31.01 20.51 -10.23
N SER A 30 -31.87 20.18 -11.19
CA SER A 30 -31.80 20.72 -12.55
C SER A 30 -32.10 22.23 -12.61
N ARG A 31 -31.60 22.90 -13.65
CA ARG A 31 -31.81 24.33 -13.94
C ARG A 31 -31.40 25.26 -12.78
N ASN A 32 -30.27 24.96 -12.15
CA ASN A 32 -29.63 25.85 -11.18
C ASN A 32 -28.32 26.41 -11.76
N ASN A 33 -27.49 27.01 -10.91
CA ASN A 33 -26.19 27.57 -11.28
C ASN A 33 -25.02 26.73 -10.75
N LEU A 34 -25.23 25.41 -10.60
CA LEU A 34 -24.23 24.50 -10.06
C LEU A 34 -23.07 24.35 -11.04
N THR A 35 -21.86 24.62 -10.57
CA THR A 35 -20.63 24.42 -11.36
C THR A 35 -19.91 23.13 -11.02
N ALA A 36 -20.08 22.67 -9.77
CA ALA A 36 -19.50 21.46 -9.22
C ALA A 36 -20.45 20.86 -8.18
N LEU A 37 -20.40 19.54 -8.02
CA LEU A 37 -21.14 18.83 -6.98
C LEU A 37 -20.23 17.75 -6.39
N ASN A 38 -20.09 17.75 -5.06
CA ASN A 38 -19.26 16.77 -4.39
C ASN A 38 -19.99 15.41 -4.35
N VAL A 39 -19.35 14.37 -4.89
CA VAL A 39 -19.89 13.00 -4.89
C VAL A 39 -20.15 12.47 -3.48
N SER A 40 -19.43 12.97 -2.48
CA SER A 40 -19.66 12.61 -1.07
C SER A 40 -21.11 12.88 -0.63
N ALA A 41 -21.73 13.96 -1.13
CA ALA A 41 -23.12 14.29 -0.83
C ALA A 41 -24.11 13.28 -1.45
N LEU A 42 -23.76 12.71 -2.59
CA LEU A 42 -24.55 11.68 -3.29
C LEU A 42 -24.33 10.29 -2.68
N MET A 43 -23.09 9.99 -2.27
CA MET A 43 -22.74 8.73 -1.61
C MET A 43 -23.41 8.59 -0.24
N ALA A 44 -23.74 9.70 0.41
CA ALA A 44 -24.52 9.72 1.64
C ALA A 44 -26.00 9.31 1.46
N LEU A 45 -26.46 9.10 0.21
CA LEU A 45 -27.84 8.78 -0.13
C LEU A 45 -27.94 7.32 -0.64
N PRO A 46 -28.00 6.31 0.25
CA PRO A 46 -28.00 4.90 -0.14
C PRO A 46 -29.26 4.48 -0.92
N ALA A 47 -30.37 5.17 -0.71
CA ALA A 47 -31.64 4.88 -1.37
C ALA A 47 -31.84 5.64 -2.70
N LEU A 48 -30.86 6.41 -3.16
CA LEU A 48 -31.00 7.27 -4.35
C LEU A 48 -31.15 6.44 -5.62
N ARG A 49 -32.23 6.69 -6.36
CA ARG A 49 -32.60 6.03 -7.61
C ARG A 49 -32.65 6.97 -8.80
N ALA A 50 -32.89 8.25 -8.57
CA ALA A 50 -33.07 9.25 -9.60
C ALA A 50 -32.37 10.56 -9.23
N LEU A 51 -31.50 11.02 -10.13
CA LEU A 51 -30.77 12.29 -10.01
C LEU A 51 -30.97 13.16 -11.26
N GLY A 52 -31.41 14.41 -11.06
CA GLY A 52 -31.56 15.43 -12.09
C GLY A 52 -30.50 16.52 -11.97
N LEU A 53 -29.63 16.64 -12.98
CA LEU A 53 -28.51 17.61 -13.02
C LEU A 53 -28.55 18.51 -14.27
N SER A 54 -29.51 18.32 -15.16
CA SER A 54 -29.64 19.04 -16.43
C SER A 54 -29.76 20.55 -16.24
N GLY A 55 -29.32 21.34 -17.22
CA GLY A 55 -29.46 22.80 -17.18
C GLY A 55 -28.60 23.53 -16.13
N ASN A 56 -27.50 22.93 -15.67
CA ASN A 56 -26.50 23.57 -14.81
C ASN A 56 -25.20 23.82 -15.59
N PRO A 57 -24.46 24.90 -15.31
CA PRO A 57 -23.20 25.24 -15.97
C PRO A 57 -22.02 24.42 -15.42
N TRP A 58 -22.06 23.10 -15.62
CA TRP A 58 -21.03 22.18 -15.12
C TRP A 58 -19.65 22.53 -15.66
N ARG A 59 -18.69 22.68 -14.74
CA ARG A 59 -17.29 22.84 -15.08
C ARG A 59 -16.60 21.48 -14.95
N CYS A 60 -16.27 20.87 -16.08
CA CYS A 60 -15.60 19.58 -16.17
C CYS A 60 -14.08 19.76 -16.06
N ASP A 61 -13.63 20.01 -14.84
CA ASP A 61 -12.23 20.08 -14.44
C ASP A 61 -11.90 18.97 -13.42
N CYS A 62 -10.62 18.86 -13.02
CA CYS A 62 -10.18 17.86 -12.04
C CYS A 62 -10.96 17.89 -10.72
N ARG A 63 -11.54 19.02 -10.32
CA ARG A 63 -12.33 19.11 -9.08
C ARG A 63 -13.69 18.40 -9.19
N THR A 64 -14.18 18.22 -10.42
CA THR A 64 -15.44 17.53 -10.73
C THR A 64 -15.24 16.14 -11.34
N GLU A 65 -13.99 15.66 -11.39
CA GLU A 65 -13.65 14.37 -11.98
C GLU A 65 -14.44 13.23 -11.34
N ASP A 66 -14.59 13.28 -10.01
CA ASP A 66 -15.32 12.27 -9.25
C ASP A 66 -16.77 12.21 -9.68
N LEU A 67 -17.42 13.36 -9.90
CA LEU A 67 -18.82 13.42 -10.34
C LEU A 67 -18.98 12.86 -11.74
N CYS A 68 -18.10 13.25 -12.65
CA CYS A 68 -18.12 12.77 -14.04
C CYS A 68 -17.90 11.25 -14.10
N LEU A 69 -17.00 10.73 -13.26
CA LEU A 69 -16.75 9.30 -13.16
C LEU A 69 -17.87 8.54 -12.45
N TRP A 70 -18.44 9.11 -11.39
CA TRP A 70 -19.60 8.53 -10.73
C TRP A 70 -20.77 8.42 -11.70
N MET A 71 -21.00 9.45 -12.53
CA MET A 71 -22.01 9.41 -13.58
C MET A 71 -21.69 8.41 -14.69
N HIS A 72 -20.41 8.15 -14.99
CA HIS A 72 -19.99 7.10 -15.92
C HIS A 72 -20.32 5.69 -15.40
N VAL A 73 -20.11 5.44 -14.10
CA VAL A 73 -20.31 4.12 -13.47
C VAL A 73 -21.79 3.88 -13.11
N GLU A 74 -22.45 4.89 -12.57
CA GLU A 74 -23.82 4.83 -12.02
C GLU A 74 -24.86 5.45 -12.96
N GLY A 75 -24.59 5.44 -14.28
CA GLY A 75 -25.40 6.10 -15.32
C GLY A 75 -26.90 5.78 -15.27
N PHE A 76 -27.27 4.60 -14.78
CA PHE A 76 -28.66 4.15 -14.64
C PHE A 76 -29.49 4.92 -13.60
N LYS A 77 -28.87 5.68 -12.69
CA LYS A 77 -29.57 6.49 -11.67
C LYS A 77 -30.01 7.87 -12.18
N PHE A 78 -29.74 8.19 -13.44
CA PHE A 78 -29.98 9.52 -13.99
C PHE A 78 -31.25 9.51 -14.84
N GLN A 79 -32.21 10.37 -14.53
CA GLN A 79 -33.47 10.45 -15.30
C GLN A 79 -33.31 11.18 -16.64
N ASP A 80 -32.24 11.98 -16.80
CA ASP A 80 -31.95 12.84 -17.95
C ASP A 80 -30.65 12.40 -18.67
N GLU A 81 -30.51 11.10 -18.93
CA GLU A 81 -29.39 10.56 -19.72
C GLU A 81 -29.28 11.29 -21.07
N GLY A 82 -28.28 12.18 -21.19
CA GLY A 82 -27.96 12.91 -22.42
C GLY A 82 -28.23 14.42 -22.41
N GLN A 83 -28.85 14.99 -21.37
CA GLN A 83 -29.05 16.46 -21.26
C GLN A 83 -28.04 17.15 -20.33
N THR A 84 -27.21 16.38 -19.62
CA THR A 84 -26.18 16.91 -18.71
C THR A 84 -24.86 17.09 -19.45
N VAL A 85 -24.55 18.34 -19.82
CA VAL A 85 -23.37 18.68 -20.61
C VAL A 85 -22.42 19.60 -19.83
N CYS A 86 -21.13 19.47 -20.13
CA CYS A 86 -20.10 20.37 -19.66
C CYS A 86 -20.25 21.74 -20.34
N GLN A 87 -20.20 22.82 -19.56
CA GLN A 87 -20.20 24.17 -20.09
C GLN A 87 -18.79 24.77 -20.15
N GLY A 88 -17.86 24.25 -19.35
CA GLY A 88 -16.45 24.59 -19.41
C GLY A 88 -15.58 23.44 -18.89
N PRO A 89 -14.25 23.51 -19.05
CA PRO A 89 -13.48 24.50 -19.82
C PRO A 89 -13.76 24.42 -21.34
N THR A 90 -13.29 25.38 -22.15
CA THR A 90 -13.61 25.50 -23.58
C THR A 90 -13.41 24.21 -24.38
N GLU A 91 -12.38 23.44 -24.05
CA GLU A 91 -12.07 22.14 -24.67
C GLU A 91 -13.14 21.07 -24.45
N MET A 92 -13.84 21.13 -23.31
CA MET A 92 -14.84 20.14 -22.89
C MET A 92 -16.28 20.64 -23.12
N ARG A 93 -16.46 21.86 -23.60
CA ARG A 93 -17.78 22.48 -23.74
C ARG A 93 -18.67 21.68 -24.71
N GLY A 94 -19.88 21.37 -24.28
CA GLY A 94 -20.87 20.61 -25.05
C GLY A 94 -20.72 19.09 -24.97
N ARG A 95 -19.66 18.57 -24.33
CA ARG A 95 -19.49 17.13 -24.09
C ARG A 95 -20.35 16.67 -22.92
N ARG A 96 -20.76 15.41 -22.93
CA ARG A 96 -21.57 14.82 -21.85
C ARG A 96 -20.71 14.51 -20.62
N LEU A 97 -21.22 14.77 -19.41
CA LEU A 97 -20.49 14.51 -18.17
C LEU A 97 -20.05 13.04 -18.04
N SER A 98 -20.91 12.09 -18.42
CA SER A 98 -20.63 10.65 -18.39
C SER A 98 -19.54 10.20 -19.35
N GLU A 99 -19.30 10.94 -20.44
CA GLU A 99 -18.28 10.60 -21.44
C GLU A 99 -16.90 11.14 -21.05
N VAL A 100 -16.86 12.32 -20.41
CA VAL A 100 -15.60 12.97 -20.04
C VAL A 100 -14.99 12.40 -18.76
N GLY A 101 -15.74 11.65 -17.94
CA GLY A 101 -15.25 11.15 -16.64
C GLY A 101 -13.97 10.32 -16.71
N MET A 102 -13.90 9.35 -17.63
CA MET A 102 -12.69 8.54 -17.82
C MET A 102 -11.52 9.36 -18.39
N GLN A 103 -11.81 10.33 -19.27
CA GLN A 103 -10.79 11.20 -19.84
C GLN A 103 -10.19 12.13 -18.77
N LEU A 104 -11.04 12.78 -17.95
CA LEU A 104 -10.59 13.61 -16.84
C LEU A 104 -9.75 12.82 -15.85
N ARG A 105 -10.18 11.60 -15.49
CA ARG A 105 -9.40 10.74 -14.58
C ARG A 105 -7.99 10.50 -15.11
N ALA A 106 -7.84 10.22 -16.40
CA ALA A 106 -6.53 9.99 -17.00
C ALA A 106 -5.67 11.26 -17.06
N GLU A 107 -6.30 12.43 -17.23
CA GLU A 107 -5.60 13.73 -17.27
C GLU A 107 -5.18 14.21 -15.86
N CYS A 108 -6.05 14.06 -14.86
CA CYS A 108 -5.87 14.59 -13.51
C CYS A 108 -5.12 13.63 -12.58
N HIS A 109 -5.41 12.33 -12.68
CA HIS A 109 -4.59 11.29 -12.09
C HIS A 109 -3.61 10.79 -13.16
N GLN A 110 -2.50 11.50 -13.31
CA GLN A 110 -1.33 10.94 -13.97
C GLN A 110 -0.99 9.62 -13.26
N GLY A 111 -1.34 8.51 -13.90
CA GLY A 111 -0.88 7.19 -13.45
C GLY A 111 0.65 7.21 -13.36
N LEU A 112 1.21 6.39 -12.47
CA LEU A 112 2.65 6.23 -12.32
C LEU A 112 3.30 6.22 -13.70
N GLY A 113 4.16 7.19 -13.96
CA GLY A 113 4.79 7.33 -15.26
C GLY A 113 5.68 6.14 -15.54
N TYR A 114 6.06 5.96 -16.82
CA TYR A 114 7.04 4.95 -17.17
C TYR A 114 8.36 5.09 -16.37
N TRP A 115 8.76 6.32 -16.05
CA TRP A 115 9.89 6.61 -15.18
C TRP A 115 9.69 6.11 -13.75
N ASP A 116 8.49 6.21 -13.19
CA ASP A 116 8.18 5.67 -11.87
C ASP A 116 8.27 4.14 -11.89
N TYR A 117 7.75 3.49 -12.93
CA TYR A 117 7.90 2.05 -13.11
C TYR A 117 9.37 1.61 -13.25
N LEU A 118 10.17 2.31 -14.06
CA LEU A 118 11.60 2.05 -14.18
C LEU A 118 12.32 2.21 -12.84
N PHE A 119 11.94 3.21 -12.05
CA PHE A 119 12.48 3.42 -10.71
C PHE A 119 12.13 2.26 -9.76
N PHE A 120 10.88 1.81 -9.74
CA PHE A 120 10.48 0.64 -8.93
C PHE A 120 11.20 -0.65 -9.35
N ILE A 121 11.36 -0.86 -10.66
CA ILE A 121 12.11 -1.99 -11.19
C ILE A 121 13.58 -1.91 -10.76
N ALA A 122 14.21 -0.75 -10.86
CA ALA A 122 15.58 -0.53 -10.42
C ALA A 122 15.76 -0.78 -8.92
N ILE A 123 14.85 -0.27 -8.07
CA ILE A 123 14.85 -0.55 -6.63
C ILE A 123 14.76 -2.05 -6.37
N GLY A 124 13.87 -2.75 -7.08
CA GLY A 124 13.73 -4.21 -6.97
C GLY A 124 15.05 -4.94 -7.22
N PHE A 125 15.77 -4.56 -8.29
CA PHE A 125 17.08 -5.14 -8.60
C PHE A 125 18.15 -4.80 -7.55
N VAL A 126 18.16 -3.58 -7.04
CA VAL A 126 19.12 -3.16 -5.99
C VAL A 126 18.88 -3.95 -4.70
N ILE A 127 17.62 -4.11 -4.27
CA ILE A 127 17.30 -4.88 -3.07
C ILE A 127 17.66 -6.36 -3.26
N PHE A 128 17.33 -6.95 -4.41
CA PHE A 128 17.62 -8.35 -4.69
C PHE A 128 19.14 -8.64 -4.73
N SER A 129 19.90 -7.76 -5.38
CA SER A 129 21.37 -7.89 -5.46
C SER A 129 22.02 -7.70 -4.10
N ALA A 130 21.61 -6.68 -3.32
CA ALA A 130 22.10 -6.47 -1.96
C ALA A 130 21.79 -7.68 -1.05
N GLY A 131 20.57 -8.22 -1.13
CA GLY A 131 20.17 -9.43 -0.41
C GLY A 131 21.05 -10.64 -0.77
N THR A 132 21.25 -10.87 -2.07
CA THR A 132 22.09 -11.97 -2.56
C THR A 132 23.54 -11.85 -2.09
N VAL A 133 24.14 -10.66 -2.20
CA VAL A 133 25.52 -10.41 -1.75
C VAL A 133 25.63 -10.60 -0.24
N SER A 134 24.69 -10.08 0.54
CA SER A 134 24.72 -10.21 2.00
C SER A 134 24.62 -11.68 2.45
N ALA A 135 23.75 -12.47 1.83
CA ALA A 135 23.62 -13.90 2.12
C ALA A 135 24.88 -14.67 1.73
N TRP A 136 25.46 -14.36 0.57
CA TRP A 136 26.69 -14.99 0.13
C TRP A 136 27.86 -14.70 1.07
N VAL A 137 28.03 -13.44 1.48
CA VAL A 137 29.06 -13.04 2.44
C VAL A 137 28.86 -13.73 3.79
N MET A 138 27.63 -13.75 4.31
CA MET A 138 27.32 -14.42 5.58
C MET A 138 27.62 -15.94 5.51
N GLY A 139 27.28 -16.59 4.40
CA GLY A 139 27.60 -18.01 4.20
C GLY A 139 29.11 -18.28 4.16
N VAL A 140 29.88 -17.44 3.47
CA VAL A 140 31.35 -17.55 3.43
C VAL A 140 31.95 -17.32 4.82
N LEU A 141 31.51 -16.28 5.54
CA LEU A 141 31.97 -15.98 6.89
C LEU A 141 31.68 -17.13 7.85
N MET A 142 30.50 -17.76 7.76
CA MET A 142 30.14 -18.91 8.59
C MET A 142 31.07 -20.11 8.33
N VAL A 143 31.36 -20.44 7.07
CA VAL A 143 32.28 -21.54 6.71
C VAL A 143 33.71 -21.27 7.18
N LEU A 144 34.19 -20.03 7.00
CA LEU A 144 35.51 -19.64 7.48
C LEU A 144 35.58 -19.66 9.01
N TYR A 145 34.52 -19.23 9.68
CA TYR A 145 34.40 -19.28 11.14
C TYR A 145 34.43 -20.72 11.65
N GLU A 146 33.69 -21.64 11.02
CA GLU A 146 33.71 -23.06 11.40
C GLU A 146 35.08 -23.69 11.16
N ARG A 147 35.72 -23.42 10.02
CA ARG A 147 37.09 -23.88 9.75
C ARG A 147 38.11 -23.32 10.74
N TYR A 148 37.98 -22.04 11.10
CA TYR A 148 38.82 -21.41 12.09
C TYR A 148 38.61 -22.01 13.48
N SER A 149 37.35 -22.20 13.89
CA SER A 149 36.97 -22.83 15.16
C SER A 149 37.49 -24.25 15.26
N LYS A 150 37.37 -25.05 14.19
CA LYS A 150 37.86 -26.43 14.16
C LYS A 150 39.39 -26.50 14.26
N ARG A 151 40.10 -25.64 13.52
CA ARG A 151 41.57 -25.58 13.61
C ARG A 151 42.01 -25.18 15.03
N LYS A 152 41.31 -24.23 15.65
CA LYS A 152 41.61 -23.79 17.02
C LYS A 152 41.32 -24.87 18.06
N SER A 153 40.26 -25.68 17.91
CA SER A 153 40.03 -26.80 18.81
C SER A 153 41.11 -27.87 18.67
N GLU A 154 41.57 -28.17 17.45
CA GLU A 154 42.66 -29.11 17.21
C GLU A 154 43.99 -28.62 17.83
N GLU A 155 44.25 -27.32 17.80
CA GLU A 155 45.44 -26.70 18.41
C GLU A 155 45.37 -26.70 19.95
N LEU A 156 44.19 -26.45 20.53
CA LEU A 156 43.98 -26.55 21.98
C LEU A 156 44.12 -28.00 22.49
N ASP A 157 43.57 -28.98 21.76
CA ASP A 157 43.71 -30.40 22.11
C ASP A 157 45.19 -30.85 22.08
N SER A 158 46.00 -30.33 21.15
CA SER A 158 47.43 -30.62 21.10
C SER A 158 48.24 -29.99 22.24
N ASP A 159 47.89 -28.77 22.65
CA ASP A 159 48.54 -28.09 23.77
C ASP A 159 48.24 -28.80 25.11
N ASP A 160 47.00 -29.28 25.29
CA ASP A 160 46.58 -30.06 26.46
C ASP A 160 47.28 -31.45 26.54
N GLU A 161 47.55 -32.10 25.40
CA GLU A 161 48.31 -33.35 25.33
C GLU A 161 49.80 -33.17 25.70
N GLU A 162 50.44 -32.08 25.27
CA GLU A 162 51.83 -31.76 25.63
C GLU A 162 51.97 -31.44 27.14
N ASP A 163 51.04 -30.66 27.71
CA ASP A 163 51.05 -30.34 29.14
C ASP A 163 50.73 -31.58 30.02
N GLY A 164 49.89 -32.49 29.53
CA GLY A 164 49.64 -33.79 30.15
C GLY A 164 50.88 -34.70 30.14
N ALA A 165 51.66 -34.68 29.05
CA ALA A 165 52.91 -35.43 28.93
C ALA A 165 54.02 -34.83 29.81
N ALA A 166 54.10 -33.51 29.94
CA ALA A 166 55.07 -32.82 30.80
C ALA A 166 54.82 -33.08 32.31
N ARG A 167 53.57 -33.31 32.71
CA ARG A 167 53.21 -33.71 34.09
C ARG A 167 53.41 -35.19 34.41
N GLY A 168 53.63 -36.04 33.40
CA GLY A 168 53.83 -37.49 33.57
C GLY A 168 55.24 -37.93 33.96
N GLY A 169 56.20 -37.00 34.06
CA GLY A 169 57.63 -37.32 34.16
C GLY A 169 58.30 -36.95 35.48
N THR A 170 57.89 -37.50 36.63
CA THR A 170 58.82 -37.55 37.80
C THR A 170 58.61 -38.76 38.72
N SER A 171 59.69 -39.54 38.81
CA SER A 171 60.15 -40.38 39.92
C SER A 171 59.56 -41.78 40.12
N ASN A 172 60.40 -42.76 39.79
CA ASN A 172 60.27 -44.17 40.06
C ASN A 172 61.36 -44.56 41.09
N HIS A 173 61.04 -44.78 42.38
CA HIS A 173 61.77 -45.69 43.29
C HIS A 173 61.21 -45.70 44.71
N GLY A 174 61.00 -46.90 45.29
CA GLY A 174 61.01 -47.08 46.75
C GLY A 174 60.07 -48.13 47.36
N ASN A 175 60.42 -49.41 47.19
CA ASN A 175 60.33 -50.52 48.16
C ASN A 175 59.10 -50.76 49.06
N GLY A 176 58.58 -52.00 49.01
CA GLY A 176 58.70 -52.93 50.14
C GLY A 176 57.75 -52.83 51.34
N ASP A 177 56.67 -53.62 51.27
CA ASP A 177 56.13 -54.54 52.29
C ASP A 177 55.30 -54.09 53.52
N LEU A 178 54.31 -54.97 53.78
CA LEU A 178 53.53 -55.23 55.01
C LEU A 178 52.57 -54.16 55.59
N SER A 179 51.25 -54.32 55.44
CA SER A 179 50.41 -55.28 56.19
C SER A 179 48.90 -54.93 56.09
N LYS A 180 48.09 -55.94 55.76
CA LYS A 180 46.61 -56.04 55.93
C LYS A 180 46.22 -56.00 57.43
N PRO A 181 44.93 -55.98 57.87
CA PRO A 181 43.72 -56.55 57.23
C PRO A 181 42.44 -55.68 57.27
N GLY A 182 41.50 -55.88 56.33
CA GLY A 182 40.24 -56.62 56.57
C GLY A 182 39.06 -55.63 56.67
N MET A 183 37.79 -55.90 56.36
CA MET A 183 37.04 -57.09 55.97
C MET A 183 35.56 -56.63 55.86
N GLN A 184 34.87 -56.95 54.75
CA GLN A 184 33.40 -57.13 54.60
C GLN A 184 32.48 -55.91 54.85
N VAL A 185 31.36 -55.72 54.16
CA VAL A 185 30.38 -56.66 53.57
C VAL A 185 29.99 -56.22 52.16
#